data_AF-A0A1J7I8P9-F1
#
_entry.id   AF-A0A1J7I8P9-F1
#
_cell.length_a   1.000
_cell.length_b   1.000
_cell.length_c   1.000
_cell.angle_alpha   90.00
_cell.angle_beta   90.00
_cell.angle_gamma   90.00
#
_symmetry.space_group_name_H-M   'P 1'
#
loop_
_entity.id
_entity.type
_entity.pdbx_description
1 polymer ?
#
loop_
_entity_poly.entity_id
_entity_poly.type
_entity_poly.pdbx_seq_one_letter_code
_entity_poly.pdbx_strand_id
1 'polypeptide(L)'
;MAAMATSTLTSSFVSSNPKSSSFQFNGNPFSSRMKSIPQQHTSNTMISMSLTTPPYDLNSFKFQPIKESIVSREMTRRYMTDMITYADTDVVVVGAGSAGLSCAYELSKNPNISIAIIEQSVSPGGGAWLGGQLFSAMVVRKPAHRFLDELEIEYDEQEDYVVIKHAALFTSTIMSKLLARPNVKLFNAVAVEDLIVKGGRVGGVVTNWALVSMNHDTQSCMDPNVMEAKVVVSSCGHDGPFGATGVKRLRSIGMIESVPGMKALDMNAAEDAIVNLTREIVPGMIVTGMEVAEIDGSPRMGPTFGAMMISGQKAAHLALKALGKNNAIDGTCELGIETPNLVLASAETKEIVDA
;
A
#
# COMPACT_ATOMS: atom_id res chain seq x y z
N MET A 1 -3.52 -17.52 -62.41
CA MET A 1 -4.81 -17.86 -63.04
C MET A 1 -5.68 -18.56 -62.00
N ALA A 2 -6.90 -18.05 -61.80
CA ALA A 2 -8.07 -18.65 -61.14
C ALA A 2 -7.92 -19.12 -59.67
N ALA A 3 -8.86 -18.90 -58.75
CA ALA A 3 -10.08 -18.12 -58.72
C ALA A 3 -10.45 -17.92 -57.23
N MET A 4 -10.94 -16.73 -56.88
CA MET A 4 -11.55 -16.47 -55.57
C MET A 4 -12.91 -17.16 -55.47
N ALA A 5 -13.20 -17.77 -54.31
CA ALA A 5 -14.54 -18.17 -53.92
C ALA A 5 -14.91 -17.39 -52.64
N THR A 6 -15.70 -16.34 -52.84
CA THR A 6 -16.42 -15.60 -51.79
C THR A 6 -17.69 -16.36 -51.41
N SER A 7 -17.85 -16.71 -50.13
CA SER A 7 -19.12 -17.18 -49.58
C SER A 7 -19.79 -16.05 -48.79
N THR A 8 -20.83 -15.47 -49.40
CA THR A 8 -21.84 -14.64 -48.75
C THR A 8 -22.87 -15.55 -48.07
N LEU A 9 -23.00 -15.45 -46.75
CA LEU A 9 -24.16 -15.95 -46.01
C LEU A 9 -24.94 -14.74 -45.47
N THR A 10 -26.13 -14.59 -46.03
CA THR A 10 -27.17 -13.63 -45.70
C THR A 10 -27.78 -13.95 -44.33
N SER A 11 -27.73 -12.99 -43.39
CA SER A 11 -28.55 -13.04 -42.18
C SER A 11 -29.82 -12.22 -42.40
N SER A 12 -30.95 -12.90 -42.33
CA SER A 12 -32.29 -12.34 -42.37
C SER A 12 -32.62 -11.68 -41.03
N PHE A 13 -32.78 -10.36 -41.04
CA PHE A 13 -33.34 -9.61 -39.92
C PHE A 13 -34.85 -9.89 -39.81
N VAL A 14 -35.27 -10.51 -38.71
CA VAL A 14 -36.68 -10.60 -38.32
C VAL A 14 -36.90 -9.54 -37.23
N SER A 15 -37.64 -8.48 -37.58
CA SER A 15 -38.13 -7.50 -36.62
C SER A 15 -39.39 -8.03 -35.94
N SER A 16 -39.37 -8.17 -34.62
CA SER A 16 -40.59 -8.32 -33.82
C SER A 16 -40.59 -7.27 -32.69
N ASN A 17 -41.56 -6.37 -32.76
CA ASN A 17 -41.86 -5.37 -31.73
C ASN A 17 -42.20 -6.04 -30.39
N PRO A 18 -41.67 -5.57 -29.25
CA PRO A 18 -42.26 -5.89 -27.96
C PRO A 18 -43.38 -4.89 -27.64
N LYS A 19 -44.60 -5.43 -27.51
CA LYS A 19 -45.74 -4.72 -26.90
C LYS A 19 -45.45 -4.47 -25.42
N SER A 20 -45.71 -3.26 -24.95
CA SER A 20 -45.65 -2.89 -23.54
C SER A 20 -46.73 -3.65 -22.75
N SER A 21 -46.32 -4.57 -21.89
CA SER A 21 -47.17 -5.10 -20.82
C SER A 21 -46.67 -4.56 -19.48
N SER A 22 -47.46 -3.68 -18.90
CA SER A 22 -47.33 -3.16 -17.54
C SER A 22 -47.54 -4.28 -16.52
N PHE A 23 -46.48 -4.77 -15.91
CA PHE A 23 -46.56 -5.62 -14.73
C PHE A 23 -46.70 -4.74 -13.48
N GLN A 24 -47.89 -4.74 -12.88
CA GLN A 24 -48.14 -4.16 -11.56
C GLN A 24 -47.63 -5.13 -10.49
N PHE A 25 -46.52 -4.77 -9.83
CA PHE A 25 -46.06 -5.43 -8.61
C PHE A 25 -46.70 -4.71 -7.41
N ASN A 26 -47.70 -5.33 -6.79
CA ASN A 26 -48.23 -4.90 -5.49
C ASN A 26 -47.28 -5.38 -4.38
N GLY A 27 -46.33 -4.52 -4.00
CA GLY A 27 -45.53 -4.67 -2.80
C GLY A 27 -45.99 -3.66 -1.74
N ASN A 28 -46.47 -4.15 -0.59
CA ASN A 28 -46.77 -3.31 0.56
C ASN A 28 -45.50 -2.59 1.05
N PRO A 29 -45.55 -1.28 1.38
CA PRO A 29 -44.40 -0.59 1.93
C PRO A 29 -44.15 -1.04 3.37
N PHE A 30 -43.03 -1.72 3.60
CA PHE A 30 -42.46 -1.88 4.93
C PHE A 30 -42.06 -0.49 5.44
N SER A 31 -42.77 0.02 6.45
CA SER A 31 -42.36 1.22 7.18
C SER A 31 -41.14 0.87 8.05
N SER A 32 -39.94 1.11 7.52
CA SER A 32 -38.75 1.21 8.37
C SER A 32 -38.78 2.58 9.05
N ARG A 33 -38.96 2.56 10.37
CA ARG A 33 -38.85 3.73 11.23
C ARG A 33 -37.38 4.15 11.27
N MET A 34 -36.93 4.94 10.30
CA MET A 34 -35.63 5.63 10.39
C MET A 34 -35.68 6.56 11.61
N LYS A 35 -34.88 6.25 12.64
CA LYS A 35 -34.52 7.24 13.64
C LYS A 35 -33.53 8.18 12.98
N SER A 36 -33.91 9.45 12.81
CA SER A 36 -33.00 10.52 12.41
C SER A 36 -31.90 10.66 13.48
N ILE A 37 -30.69 10.23 13.14
CA ILE A 37 -29.49 10.57 13.91
C ILE A 37 -29.16 12.04 13.59
N PRO A 38 -28.73 12.86 14.55
CA PRO A 38 -28.45 14.27 14.29
C PRO A 38 -27.30 14.39 13.29
N GLN A 39 -27.58 14.99 12.13
CA GLN A 39 -26.53 15.49 11.24
C GLN A 39 -25.68 16.47 12.04
N GLN A 40 -24.45 16.09 12.37
CA GLN A 40 -23.43 17.08 12.72
C GLN A 40 -23.22 17.95 11.49
N HIS A 41 -23.33 19.26 11.70
CA HIS A 41 -23.21 20.29 10.68
C HIS A 41 -21.97 20.08 9.81
N THR A 42 -22.18 19.56 8.60
CA THR A 42 -21.26 19.86 7.50
C THR A 42 -21.46 21.33 7.18
N SER A 43 -20.41 22.12 7.38
CA SER A 43 -20.33 23.45 6.83
C SER A 43 -20.59 23.34 5.32
N ASN A 44 -21.73 23.84 4.87
CA ASN A 44 -21.99 24.11 3.46
C ASN A 44 -20.97 25.14 2.99
N THR A 45 -19.79 24.68 2.58
CA THR A 45 -18.85 25.48 1.80
C THR A 45 -19.53 25.67 0.45
N MET A 46 -20.31 26.74 0.32
CA MET A 46 -20.69 27.25 -0.99
C MET A 46 -19.37 27.48 -1.74
N ILE A 47 -19.05 26.59 -2.67
CA ILE A 47 -17.91 26.76 -3.58
C ILE A 47 -18.29 27.95 -4.46
N SER A 48 -17.94 29.15 -4.00
CA SER A 48 -17.95 30.33 -4.85
C SER A 48 -16.90 30.07 -5.92
N MET A 49 -17.38 29.82 -7.15
CA MET A 49 -16.54 29.83 -8.34
C MET A 49 -16.03 31.25 -8.57
N SER A 50 -15.06 31.71 -7.76
CA SER A 50 -14.24 32.83 -8.17
C SER A 50 -13.40 32.30 -9.32
N LEU A 51 -13.81 32.61 -10.55
CA LEU A 51 -12.94 32.56 -11.72
C LEU A 51 -11.82 33.58 -11.49
N THR A 52 -10.87 33.23 -10.63
CA THR A 52 -9.62 33.97 -10.49
C THR A 52 -8.90 33.85 -11.82
N THR A 53 -8.45 34.96 -12.38
CA THR A 53 -7.57 34.94 -13.55
C THR A 53 -6.39 34.01 -13.23
N PRO A 54 -6.15 32.97 -14.04
CA PRO A 54 -5.03 32.06 -13.78
C PRO A 54 -3.72 32.86 -13.77
N PRO A 55 -2.71 32.45 -12.97
CA PRO A 55 -1.44 33.17 -12.85
C PRO A 55 -0.57 33.09 -14.13
N TYR A 56 -1.13 32.59 -15.23
CA TYR A 56 -0.52 32.43 -16.54
C TYR A 56 -1.58 32.60 -17.63
N ASP A 57 -1.18 33.13 -18.78
CA ASP A 57 -2.02 33.17 -19.98
C ASP A 57 -1.87 31.87 -20.76
N LEU A 58 -2.95 31.09 -20.88
CA LEU A 58 -2.98 29.85 -21.64
C LEU A 58 -2.85 30.08 -23.16
N ASN A 59 -3.20 31.27 -23.66
CA ASN A 59 -3.06 31.61 -25.08
C ASN A 59 -1.63 32.03 -25.45
N SER A 60 -0.82 32.38 -24.45
CA SER A 60 0.59 32.80 -24.65
C SER A 60 1.56 32.05 -23.73
N PHE A 61 1.20 30.83 -23.31
CA PHE A 61 1.98 30.06 -22.35
C PHE A 61 3.30 29.59 -22.98
N LYS A 62 4.41 29.77 -22.25
CA LYS A 62 5.72 29.27 -22.67
C LYS A 62 6.53 28.81 -21.46
N PHE A 63 6.98 27.56 -21.50
CA PHE A 63 7.96 27.05 -20.53
C PHE A 63 9.33 27.73 -20.72
N GLN A 64 10.11 27.79 -19.64
CA GLN A 64 11.52 28.19 -19.74
C GLN A 64 12.33 27.14 -20.53
N PRO A 65 13.37 27.54 -21.27
CA PRO A 65 14.24 26.61 -21.98
C PRO A 65 14.90 25.60 -21.03
N ILE A 66 15.04 24.35 -21.48
CA ILE A 66 15.74 23.28 -20.77
C ILE A 66 16.52 22.40 -21.75
N LYS A 67 17.48 21.61 -21.24
CA LYS A 67 18.22 20.59 -22.02
C LYS A 67 17.87 19.20 -21.50
N GLU A 68 17.77 18.24 -22.40
CA GLU A 68 17.44 16.84 -22.12
C GLU A 68 18.44 16.21 -21.12
N SER A 69 19.73 16.52 -21.28
CA SER A 69 20.79 16.04 -20.38
C SER A 69 20.66 16.56 -18.94
N ILE A 70 20.03 17.70 -18.72
CA ILE A 70 19.77 18.22 -17.36
C ILE A 70 18.72 17.32 -16.70
N VAL A 71 17.63 17.00 -17.41
CA VAL A 71 16.56 16.14 -16.92
C VAL A 71 17.08 14.73 -16.60
N SER A 72 17.88 14.13 -17.49
CA SER A 72 18.53 12.83 -17.23
C SER A 72 19.40 12.86 -15.98
N ARG A 73 20.26 13.87 -15.82
CA ARG A 73 21.14 14.00 -14.64
C ARG A 73 20.36 14.20 -13.35
N GLU A 74 19.28 14.97 -13.37
CA GLU A 74 18.45 15.19 -12.19
C GLU A 74 17.82 13.89 -11.69
N MET A 75 17.23 13.10 -12.59
CA MET A 75 16.62 11.82 -12.23
C MET A 75 17.68 10.82 -11.74
N THR A 76 18.77 10.64 -12.50
CA THR A 76 19.83 9.69 -12.15
C THR A 76 20.50 10.04 -10.83
N ARG A 77 20.82 11.32 -10.60
CA ARG A 77 21.47 11.76 -9.36
C ARG A 77 20.60 11.43 -8.15
N ARG A 78 19.31 11.79 -8.19
CA ARG A 78 18.37 11.56 -7.08
C ARG A 78 18.18 10.07 -6.82
N TYR A 79 17.91 9.29 -7.86
CA TYR A 79 17.71 7.84 -7.71
C TYR A 79 18.96 7.13 -7.19
N MET A 80 20.16 7.53 -7.65
CA MET A 80 21.41 6.98 -7.15
C MET A 80 21.67 7.37 -5.69
N THR A 81 21.37 8.61 -5.28
CA THR A 81 21.44 9.02 -3.87
C THR A 81 20.47 8.20 -3.01
N ASP A 82 19.25 7.95 -3.49
CA ASP A 82 18.29 7.09 -2.80
C ASP A 82 18.83 5.66 -2.67
N MET A 83 19.37 5.07 -3.75
CA MET A 83 19.95 3.73 -3.72
C MET A 83 21.13 3.63 -2.74
N ILE A 84 22.00 4.64 -2.66
CA ILE A 84 23.10 4.67 -1.70
C ILE A 84 22.56 4.78 -0.27
N THR A 85 21.61 5.67 -0.04
CA THR A 85 21.05 5.96 1.29
C THR A 85 20.31 4.74 1.85
N TYR A 86 19.53 4.07 1.03
CA TYR A 86 18.68 2.94 1.44
C TYR A 86 19.33 1.58 1.24
N ALA A 87 20.61 1.50 0.81
CA ALA A 87 21.33 0.21 0.76
C ALA A 87 21.46 -0.46 2.14
N ASP A 88 21.42 0.34 3.20
CA ASP A 88 21.30 -0.07 4.60
C ASP A 88 20.22 0.79 5.27
N THR A 89 19.06 0.21 5.59
CA THR A 89 17.87 0.93 6.07
C THR A 89 17.30 0.31 7.35
N ASP A 90 16.50 1.07 8.10
CA ASP A 90 15.86 0.52 9.31
C ASP A 90 14.80 -0.51 8.96
N VAL A 91 13.87 -0.15 8.06
CA VAL A 91 12.77 -1.03 7.66
C VAL A 91 12.64 -1.11 6.15
N VAL A 92 12.51 -2.34 5.64
CA VAL A 92 12.05 -2.61 4.27
C VAL A 92 10.62 -3.13 4.31
N VAL A 93 9.69 -2.47 3.61
CA VAL A 93 8.31 -2.93 3.39
C VAL A 93 8.22 -3.50 1.98
N VAL A 94 7.90 -4.79 1.85
CA VAL A 94 7.77 -5.47 0.55
C VAL A 94 6.31 -5.54 0.15
N GLY A 95 5.96 -4.91 -0.96
CA GLY A 95 4.60 -4.72 -1.45
C GLY A 95 3.96 -3.43 -0.94
N ALA A 96 3.50 -2.59 -1.86
CA ALA A 96 2.80 -1.33 -1.58
C ALA A 96 1.28 -1.49 -1.73
N GLY A 97 0.72 -2.62 -1.29
CA GLY A 97 -0.73 -2.82 -1.16
C GLY A 97 -1.31 -2.09 0.04
N SER A 98 -2.62 -2.22 0.30
CA SER A 98 -3.29 -1.57 1.43
C SER A 98 -2.62 -1.85 2.79
N ALA A 99 -2.20 -3.09 3.05
CA ALA A 99 -1.50 -3.45 4.29
C ALA A 99 -0.08 -2.85 4.37
N GLY A 100 0.70 -2.94 3.30
CA GLY A 100 2.05 -2.37 3.23
C GLY A 100 2.05 -0.85 3.35
N LEU A 101 1.14 -0.16 2.64
CA LEU A 101 0.95 1.29 2.76
C LEU A 101 0.52 1.69 4.17
N SER A 102 -0.37 0.93 4.81
CA SER A 102 -0.80 1.21 6.20
C SER A 102 0.33 1.02 7.19
N CYS A 103 1.15 -0.04 7.02
CA CYS A 103 2.36 -0.26 7.81
C CYS A 103 3.37 0.88 7.65
N ALA A 104 3.70 1.23 6.41
CA ALA A 104 4.66 2.29 6.13
C ALA A 104 4.16 3.66 6.64
N TYR A 105 2.86 3.95 6.49
CA TYR A 105 2.25 5.16 7.03
C TYR A 105 2.38 5.23 8.55
N GLU A 106 2.02 4.17 9.26
CA GLU A 106 2.14 4.11 10.72
C GLU A 106 3.59 4.22 11.19
N LEU A 107 4.54 3.53 10.55
CA LEU A 107 5.98 3.64 10.83
C LEU A 107 6.52 5.06 10.60
N SER A 108 6.10 5.70 9.51
CA SER A 108 6.61 7.01 9.09
C SER A 108 6.25 8.14 10.06
N LYS A 109 5.32 7.91 10.99
CA LYS A 109 5.01 8.84 12.09
C LYS A 109 6.22 9.08 12.98
N ASN A 110 7.13 8.11 13.10
CA ASN A 110 8.43 8.30 13.72
C ASN A 110 9.44 8.78 12.66
N PRO A 111 9.89 10.05 12.69
CA PRO A 111 10.77 10.60 11.66
C PRO A 111 12.20 10.04 11.70
N ASN A 112 12.57 9.33 12.77
CA ASN A 112 13.92 8.80 12.98
C ASN A 112 14.13 7.40 12.39
N ILE A 113 13.17 6.90 11.62
CA ILE A 113 13.20 5.56 11.02
C ILE A 113 13.23 5.71 9.51
N SER A 114 14.25 5.15 8.85
CA SER A 114 14.30 5.07 7.38
C SER A 114 13.47 3.90 6.85
N ILE A 115 12.55 4.19 5.94
CA ILE A 115 11.57 3.23 5.41
C ILE A 115 11.72 3.12 3.89
N ALA A 116 12.26 2.00 3.41
CA ALA A 116 12.22 1.65 2.00
C ALA A 116 10.98 0.80 1.69
N ILE A 117 10.21 1.19 0.69
CA ILE A 117 9.07 0.42 0.17
C ILE A 117 9.47 -0.15 -1.19
N ILE A 118 9.48 -1.47 -1.32
CA ILE A 118 9.78 -2.17 -2.56
C ILE A 118 8.48 -2.66 -3.18
N GLU A 119 8.16 -2.18 -4.38
CA GLU A 119 6.94 -2.53 -5.10
C GLU A 119 7.28 -2.97 -6.53
N GLN A 120 6.87 -4.19 -6.88
CA GLN A 120 7.21 -4.80 -8.17
C GLN A 120 6.40 -4.19 -9.33
N SER A 121 5.17 -3.75 -9.08
CA SER A 121 4.39 -3.00 -10.06
C SER A 121 4.96 -1.59 -10.27
N VAL A 122 4.76 -1.05 -11.48
CA VAL A 122 4.98 0.39 -11.71
C VAL A 122 4.02 1.21 -10.86
N SER A 123 2.79 0.74 -10.67
CA SER A 123 1.77 1.42 -9.86
C SER A 123 1.64 0.76 -8.47
N PRO A 124 1.95 1.48 -7.38
CA PRO A 124 1.64 1.03 -6.03
C PRO A 124 0.12 1.00 -5.80
N GLY A 125 -0.30 0.48 -4.64
CA GLY A 125 -1.70 0.34 -4.22
C GLY A 125 -2.21 -1.10 -4.24
N GLY A 126 -1.53 -2.00 -4.96
CA GLY A 126 -1.91 -3.41 -5.06
C GLY A 126 -3.38 -3.58 -5.49
N GLY A 127 -4.12 -4.44 -4.79
CA GLY A 127 -5.54 -4.67 -5.05
C GLY A 127 -6.51 -3.59 -4.54
N ALA A 128 -6.02 -2.52 -3.90
CA ALA A 128 -6.87 -1.51 -3.26
C ALA A 128 -7.33 -0.37 -4.20
N TRP A 129 -7.25 -0.57 -5.51
CA TRP A 129 -7.79 0.37 -6.51
C TRP A 129 -9.29 0.18 -6.76
N LEU A 130 -9.82 -1.01 -6.43
CA LEU A 130 -11.20 -1.40 -6.68
C LEU A 130 -11.78 -2.11 -5.46
N GLY A 131 -13.11 -2.20 -5.42
CA GLY A 131 -13.84 -3.15 -4.60
C GLY A 131 -13.96 -4.52 -5.27
N GLY A 132 -15.00 -5.28 -4.95
CA GLY A 132 -15.26 -6.57 -5.56
C GLY A 132 -15.73 -6.46 -7.02
N GLN A 133 -15.32 -7.42 -7.86
CA GLN A 133 -15.84 -7.59 -9.23
C GLN A 133 -15.76 -6.31 -10.09
N LEU A 134 -14.66 -5.56 -9.97
CA LEU A 134 -14.43 -4.28 -10.67
C LEU A 134 -15.35 -3.12 -10.25
N PHE A 135 -16.17 -3.29 -9.20
CA PHE A 135 -16.90 -2.17 -8.60
C PHE A 135 -15.95 -1.26 -7.81
N SER A 136 -16.43 -0.06 -7.45
CA SER A 136 -15.59 1.00 -6.90
C SER A 136 -15.55 1.05 -5.38
N ALA A 137 -16.69 0.82 -4.72
CA ALA A 137 -16.86 1.07 -3.29
C ALA A 137 -15.92 0.20 -2.45
N MET A 138 -15.34 0.79 -1.40
CA MET A 138 -14.48 0.10 -0.45
C MET A 138 -15.18 0.00 0.90
N VAL A 139 -15.56 -1.22 1.28
CA VAL A 139 -16.21 -1.52 2.56
C VAL A 139 -15.17 -1.74 3.63
N VAL A 140 -15.35 -1.11 4.79
CA VAL A 140 -14.43 -1.17 5.94
C VAL A 140 -15.25 -1.41 7.21
N ARG A 141 -15.10 -2.58 7.84
CA ARG A 141 -15.76 -2.90 9.11
C ARG A 141 -15.20 -2.07 10.27
N LYS A 142 -16.05 -1.72 11.23
CA LYS A 142 -15.64 -1.03 12.46
C LYS A 142 -14.82 -2.01 13.35
N PRO A 143 -13.79 -1.54 14.10
CA PRO A 143 -13.44 -0.13 14.35
C PRO A 143 -12.43 0.48 13.37
N ALA A 144 -12.18 -0.11 12.19
CA ALA A 144 -11.13 0.38 11.27
C ALA A 144 -11.41 1.77 10.64
N HIS A 145 -12.65 2.26 10.69
CA HIS A 145 -13.01 3.64 10.33
C HIS A 145 -12.18 4.70 11.08
N ARG A 146 -11.69 4.43 12.30
CA ARG A 146 -10.81 5.36 13.03
C ARG A 146 -9.51 5.69 12.30
N PHE A 147 -9.00 4.74 11.51
CA PHE A 147 -7.84 4.98 10.66
C PHE A 147 -8.19 5.86 9.46
N LEU A 148 -9.43 5.78 8.96
CA LEU A 148 -9.93 6.68 7.92
C LEU A 148 -10.09 8.10 8.45
N ASP A 149 -10.55 8.25 9.69
CA ASP A 149 -10.62 9.56 10.38
C ASP A 149 -9.24 10.20 10.47
N GLU A 150 -8.22 9.42 10.86
CA GLU A 150 -6.83 9.90 10.92
C GLU A 150 -6.29 10.33 9.54
N LEU A 151 -6.69 9.63 8.49
CA LEU A 151 -6.34 9.97 7.11
C LEU A 151 -7.22 11.08 6.53
N GLU A 152 -8.25 11.54 7.24
CA GLU A 152 -9.24 12.52 6.79
C GLU A 152 -9.97 12.08 5.51
N ILE A 153 -10.31 10.78 5.43
CA ILE A 153 -11.05 10.20 4.30
C ILE A 153 -12.54 10.16 4.65
N GLU A 154 -13.37 10.81 3.84
CA GLU A 154 -14.82 10.73 3.95
C GLU A 154 -15.36 9.33 3.62
N TYR A 155 -16.37 8.91 4.37
CA TYR A 155 -17.06 7.65 4.19
C TYR A 155 -18.54 7.78 4.57
N ASP A 156 -19.37 6.92 3.99
CA ASP A 156 -20.77 6.75 4.39
C ASP A 156 -20.82 5.78 5.58
N GLU A 157 -21.31 6.25 6.73
CA GLU A 157 -21.42 5.44 7.94
C GLU A 157 -22.63 4.51 7.90
N GLN A 158 -22.42 3.25 8.27
CA GLN A 158 -23.45 2.24 8.57
C GLN A 158 -23.28 1.77 10.02
N GLU A 159 -24.14 0.86 10.49
CA GLU A 159 -24.12 0.39 11.89
C GLU A 159 -22.75 -0.21 12.27
N ASP A 160 -22.34 -1.28 11.59
CA ASP A 160 -21.12 -2.06 11.90
C ASP A 160 -19.96 -1.86 10.93
N TYR A 161 -20.14 -1.03 9.90
CA TYR A 161 -19.15 -0.78 8.86
C TYR A 161 -19.30 0.63 8.28
N VAL A 162 -18.34 1.03 7.46
CA VAL A 162 -18.37 2.27 6.69
C VAL A 162 -18.02 1.97 5.23
N VAL A 163 -18.41 2.87 4.33
CA VAL A 163 -18.18 2.70 2.89
C VAL A 163 -17.49 3.93 2.33
N ILE A 164 -16.28 3.75 1.82
CA ILE A 164 -15.58 4.79 1.07
C ILE A 164 -16.10 4.75 -0.37
N LYS A 165 -16.49 5.90 -0.92
CA LYS A 165 -17.12 6.00 -2.25
C LYS A 165 -16.32 5.32 -3.37
N HIS A 166 -15.00 5.31 -3.25
CA HIS A 166 -14.11 4.59 -4.15
C HIS A 166 -12.85 4.13 -3.43
N ALA A 167 -12.45 2.87 -3.62
CA ALA A 167 -11.20 2.31 -3.13
C ALA A 167 -9.95 3.16 -3.47
N ALA A 168 -9.91 3.71 -4.69
CA ALA A 168 -8.89 4.66 -5.13
C ALA A 168 -8.78 5.91 -4.25
N LEU A 169 -9.86 6.38 -3.61
CA LEU A 169 -9.81 7.53 -2.69
C LEU A 169 -8.96 7.20 -1.46
N PHE A 170 -9.15 6.02 -0.86
CA PHE A 170 -8.30 5.56 0.23
C PHE A 170 -6.85 5.44 -0.22
N THR A 171 -6.62 4.67 -1.29
CA THR A 171 -5.27 4.32 -1.76
C THR A 171 -4.46 5.52 -2.19
N SER A 172 -5.05 6.47 -2.93
CA SER A 172 -4.37 7.70 -3.32
C SER A 172 -4.11 8.63 -2.14
N THR A 173 -5.04 8.74 -1.20
CA THR A 173 -4.89 9.62 -0.02
C THR A 173 -3.77 9.14 0.90
N ILE A 174 -3.78 7.86 1.29
CA ILE A 174 -2.73 7.31 2.16
C ILE A 174 -1.36 7.41 1.49
N MET A 175 -1.29 7.11 0.19
CA MET A 175 -0.05 7.18 -0.59
C MET A 175 0.46 8.61 -0.68
N SER A 176 -0.41 9.60 -0.93
CA SER A 176 -0.01 11.01 -0.95
C SER A 176 0.55 11.48 0.40
N LYS A 177 -0.13 11.17 1.50
CA LYS A 177 0.33 11.53 2.86
C LYS A 177 1.63 10.81 3.23
N LEU A 178 1.79 9.55 2.81
CA LEU A 178 2.99 8.74 3.05
C LEU A 178 4.20 9.23 2.24
N LEU A 179 4.05 9.45 0.94
CA LEU A 179 5.16 9.83 0.05
C LEU A 179 5.63 11.28 0.27
N ALA A 180 4.85 12.09 0.99
CA ALA A 180 5.28 13.40 1.46
C ALA A 180 6.24 13.34 2.66
N ARG A 181 6.43 12.17 3.28
CA ARG A 181 7.31 11.99 4.44
C ARG A 181 8.79 11.95 4.00
N PRO A 182 9.69 12.69 4.68
CA PRO A 182 11.10 12.76 4.27
C PRO A 182 11.89 11.48 4.54
N ASN A 183 11.39 10.62 5.43
CA ASN A 183 12.03 9.37 5.85
C ASN A 183 11.49 8.13 5.12
N VAL A 184 10.74 8.33 4.04
CA VAL A 184 10.13 7.26 3.24
C VAL A 184 10.64 7.34 1.81
N LYS A 185 11.01 6.18 1.26
CA LYS A 185 11.33 6.05 -0.16
C LYS A 185 10.56 4.90 -0.79
N LEU A 186 9.86 5.20 -1.88
CA LEU A 186 9.25 4.19 -2.74
C LEU A 186 10.18 3.84 -3.90
N PHE A 187 10.50 2.55 -4.00
CA PHE A 187 11.13 1.91 -5.14
C PHE A 187 10.09 1.02 -5.83
N ASN A 188 9.25 1.64 -6.66
CA ASN A 188 8.32 0.93 -7.53
C ASN A 188 9.04 0.41 -8.80
N ALA A 189 8.42 -0.54 -9.50
CA ALA A 189 9.04 -1.32 -10.57
C ALA A 189 10.27 -2.14 -10.14
N VAL A 190 10.40 -2.41 -8.84
CA VAL A 190 11.49 -3.20 -8.24
C VAL A 190 10.88 -4.39 -7.50
N ALA A 191 11.26 -5.60 -7.87
CA ALA A 191 10.82 -6.82 -7.21
C ALA A 191 11.84 -7.29 -6.17
N VAL A 192 11.33 -7.94 -5.13
CA VAL A 192 12.14 -8.76 -4.22
C VAL A 192 12.13 -10.18 -4.74
N GLU A 193 13.30 -10.71 -5.07
CA GLU A 193 13.48 -12.07 -5.61
C GLU A 193 13.91 -13.06 -4.53
N ASP A 194 14.61 -12.58 -3.51
CA ASP A 194 15.15 -13.40 -2.40
C ASP A 194 15.33 -12.55 -1.12
N LEU A 195 15.75 -13.19 -0.04
CA LEU A 195 16.00 -12.61 1.27
C LEU A 195 17.49 -12.71 1.61
N ILE A 196 18.02 -11.69 2.30
CA ILE A 196 19.34 -11.77 2.92
C ILE A 196 19.17 -12.50 4.25
N VAL A 197 19.78 -13.67 4.42
CA VAL A 197 19.68 -14.47 5.66
C VAL A 197 21.07 -14.73 6.25
N LYS A 198 21.31 -14.29 7.49
CA LYS A 198 22.56 -14.48 8.22
C LYS A 198 22.24 -15.07 9.60
N GLY A 199 22.81 -16.24 9.92
CA GLY A 199 22.63 -16.87 11.23
C GLY A 199 21.17 -17.17 11.62
N GLY A 200 20.33 -17.52 10.65
CA GLY A 200 18.89 -17.79 10.89
C GLY A 200 18.03 -16.53 11.09
N ARG A 201 18.58 -15.34 10.84
CA ARG A 201 17.86 -14.05 10.86
C ARG A 201 17.79 -13.47 9.45
N VAL A 202 16.61 -12.97 9.07
CA VAL A 202 16.43 -12.14 7.88
C VAL A 202 17.00 -10.75 8.16
N GLY A 203 17.92 -10.31 7.31
CA GLY A 203 18.65 -9.04 7.45
C GLY A 203 18.55 -8.13 6.23
N GLY A 204 17.57 -8.35 5.36
CA GLY A 204 17.37 -7.55 4.15
C GLY A 204 16.75 -8.33 3.01
N VAL A 205 16.75 -7.72 1.83
CA VAL A 205 16.12 -8.24 0.61
C VAL A 205 17.09 -8.23 -0.57
N VAL A 206 16.87 -9.16 -1.49
CA VAL A 206 17.55 -9.23 -2.78
C VAL A 206 16.58 -8.70 -3.82
N THR A 207 17.00 -7.66 -4.54
CA THR A 207 16.11 -6.84 -5.39
C THR A 207 16.57 -6.84 -6.83
N ASN A 208 15.62 -6.78 -7.75
CA ASN A 208 15.91 -6.49 -9.15
C ASN A 208 14.81 -5.61 -9.75
N TRP A 209 15.02 -5.10 -10.95
CA TRP A 209 13.91 -4.54 -11.73
C TRP A 209 12.88 -5.64 -11.95
N ALA A 210 11.59 -5.36 -11.74
CA ALA A 210 10.57 -6.40 -11.81
C ALA A 210 10.50 -7.07 -13.20
N LEU A 211 10.79 -6.32 -14.27
CA LEU A 211 10.90 -6.87 -15.62
C LEU A 211 12.09 -7.84 -15.76
N VAL A 212 13.22 -7.59 -15.09
CA VAL A 212 14.32 -8.55 -15.07
C VAL A 212 13.89 -9.83 -14.36
N SER A 213 13.22 -9.70 -13.21
CA SER A 213 12.69 -10.83 -12.43
C SER A 213 11.72 -11.72 -13.20
N MET A 214 10.90 -11.14 -14.08
CA MET A 214 9.97 -11.89 -14.92
C MET A 214 10.61 -12.52 -16.16
N ASN A 215 11.89 -12.25 -16.43
CA ASN A 215 12.53 -12.55 -17.72
C ASN A 215 13.88 -13.26 -17.61
N HIS A 216 14.21 -13.85 -16.45
CA HIS A 216 15.46 -14.63 -16.23
C HIS A 216 15.70 -15.73 -17.28
N ASP A 217 14.64 -16.38 -17.78
CA ASP A 217 14.76 -17.46 -18.76
C ASP A 217 14.89 -16.99 -20.22
N THR A 218 14.86 -15.67 -20.46
CA THR A 218 14.77 -15.10 -21.82
C THR A 218 15.99 -14.28 -22.23
N GLN A 219 16.97 -14.13 -21.34
CA GLN A 219 18.20 -13.35 -21.55
C GLN A 219 19.40 -14.09 -20.91
N SER A 220 20.60 -13.56 -21.07
CA SER A 220 21.73 -13.97 -20.21
C SER A 220 21.43 -13.61 -18.74
N CYS A 221 22.11 -14.28 -17.80
CA CYS A 221 21.92 -14.04 -16.37
C CYS A 221 22.13 -12.56 -16.04
N MET A 222 21.19 -11.99 -15.27
CA MET A 222 21.19 -10.59 -14.82
C MET A 222 21.12 -10.59 -13.30
N ASP A 223 22.28 -10.57 -12.66
CA ASP A 223 22.38 -10.65 -11.21
C ASP A 223 21.54 -9.57 -10.50
N PRO A 224 20.95 -9.88 -9.34
CA PRO A 224 20.20 -8.91 -8.55
C PRO A 224 21.13 -7.95 -7.80
N ASN A 225 20.52 -6.92 -7.22
CA ASN A 225 21.12 -6.04 -6.22
C ASN A 225 20.63 -6.42 -4.80
N VAL A 226 21.15 -5.76 -3.77
CA VAL A 226 20.84 -6.07 -2.36
C VAL A 226 20.52 -4.82 -1.55
N MET A 227 19.69 -4.99 -0.52
CA MET A 227 19.34 -3.95 0.45
C MET A 227 19.31 -4.58 1.85
N GLU A 228 20.21 -4.14 2.73
CA GLU A 228 20.24 -4.56 4.14
C GLU A 228 19.16 -3.83 4.94
N ALA A 229 18.56 -4.54 5.89
CA ALA A 229 17.48 -4.01 6.72
C ALA A 229 17.56 -4.57 8.14
N LYS A 230 17.29 -3.73 9.14
CA LYS A 230 17.14 -4.21 10.53
C LYS A 230 15.89 -5.07 10.69
N VAL A 231 14.80 -4.68 10.00
CA VAL A 231 13.52 -5.40 9.96
C VAL A 231 12.94 -5.39 8.54
N VAL A 232 12.48 -6.56 8.07
CA VAL A 232 11.69 -6.68 6.84
C VAL A 232 10.22 -6.88 7.20
N VAL A 233 9.33 -6.13 6.57
CA VAL A 233 7.87 -6.33 6.65
C VAL A 233 7.38 -6.80 5.29
N SER A 234 7.00 -8.08 5.18
CA SER A 234 6.45 -8.66 3.96
C SER A 234 4.93 -8.48 3.93
N SER A 235 4.45 -7.85 2.85
CA SER A 235 3.05 -7.57 2.59
C SER A 235 2.68 -7.88 1.14
N CYS A 236 3.22 -8.98 0.60
CA CYS A 236 3.14 -9.38 -0.80
C CYS A 236 1.76 -9.90 -1.24
N GLY A 237 0.73 -9.76 -0.40
CA GLY A 237 -0.61 -10.28 -0.67
C GLY A 237 -0.61 -11.79 -0.93
N HIS A 238 -1.59 -12.26 -1.70
CA HIS A 238 -1.77 -13.68 -2.04
C HIS A 238 -1.95 -13.92 -3.55
N ASP A 239 -2.14 -12.86 -4.34
CA ASP A 239 -2.50 -12.94 -5.75
C ASP A 239 -1.29 -12.69 -6.67
N GLY A 240 -1.40 -13.19 -7.91
CA GLY A 240 -0.45 -12.91 -8.97
C GLY A 240 0.88 -13.67 -8.85
N PRO A 241 1.81 -13.46 -9.80
CA PRO A 241 3.08 -14.19 -9.85
C PRO A 241 4.02 -13.87 -8.68
N PHE A 242 3.87 -12.70 -8.06
CA PHE A 242 4.62 -12.27 -6.87
C PHE A 242 3.82 -12.38 -5.57
N GLY A 243 2.66 -13.05 -5.60
CA GLY A 243 1.82 -13.25 -4.43
C GLY A 243 2.53 -14.12 -3.40
N ALA A 244 2.61 -13.63 -2.16
CA ALA A 244 3.17 -14.35 -1.03
C ALA A 244 4.65 -14.76 -1.19
N THR A 245 5.43 -13.96 -1.93
CA THR A 245 6.86 -14.21 -2.19
C THR A 245 7.65 -14.45 -0.91
N GLY A 246 7.41 -13.67 0.15
CA GLY A 246 8.18 -13.74 1.38
C GLY A 246 8.00 -15.08 2.08
N VAL A 247 6.76 -15.47 2.36
CA VAL A 247 6.47 -16.74 3.06
C VAL A 247 6.80 -17.97 2.21
N LYS A 248 6.59 -17.91 0.89
CA LYS A 248 7.01 -18.99 -0.02
C LYS A 248 8.54 -19.13 -0.02
N ARG A 249 9.27 -18.02 0.02
CA ARG A 249 10.73 -18.06 0.08
C ARG A 249 11.22 -18.66 1.40
N LEU A 250 10.69 -18.21 2.54
CA LEU A 250 11.02 -18.77 3.86
C LEU A 250 10.85 -20.29 3.91
N ARG A 251 9.78 -20.82 3.31
CA ARG A 251 9.58 -22.28 3.20
C ARG A 251 10.64 -22.93 2.34
N SER A 252 10.93 -22.36 1.16
CA SER A 252 11.89 -22.96 0.22
C SER A 252 13.32 -23.05 0.77
N ILE A 253 13.69 -22.16 1.68
CA ILE A 253 15.01 -22.14 2.34
C ILE A 253 15.00 -22.86 3.70
N GLY A 254 13.88 -23.48 4.09
CA GLY A 254 13.77 -24.29 5.31
C GLY A 254 13.71 -23.49 6.61
N MET A 255 13.37 -22.19 6.57
CA MET A 255 13.18 -21.38 7.78
C MET A 255 11.79 -21.57 8.41
N ILE A 256 10.82 -22.06 7.63
CA ILE A 256 9.50 -22.49 8.11
C ILE A 256 9.14 -23.83 7.46
N GLU A 257 8.30 -24.62 8.14
CA GLU A 257 7.97 -25.98 7.69
C GLU A 257 6.96 -26.01 6.54
N SER A 258 5.94 -25.15 6.59
CA SER A 258 4.82 -25.21 5.65
C SER A 258 4.22 -23.83 5.34
N VAL A 259 3.57 -23.76 4.17
CA VAL A 259 2.71 -22.67 3.72
C VAL A 259 1.43 -23.35 3.24
N PRO A 260 0.44 -23.58 4.13
CA PRO A 260 -0.77 -24.33 3.83
C PRO A 260 -1.63 -23.68 2.75
N GLY A 261 -1.48 -22.37 2.52
CA GLY A 261 -2.24 -21.59 1.54
C GLY A 261 -3.56 -21.07 2.10
N MET A 262 -4.06 -19.97 1.55
CA MET A 262 -5.32 -19.36 1.98
C MET A 262 -6.50 -20.35 1.84
N LYS A 263 -7.42 -20.31 2.81
CA LYS A 263 -8.67 -21.09 2.77
C LYS A 263 -9.79 -20.33 2.03
N ALA A 264 -10.96 -20.99 1.96
CA ALA A 264 -12.19 -20.40 1.43
C ALA A 264 -12.59 -19.11 2.17
N LEU A 265 -13.56 -18.39 1.59
CA LEU A 265 -13.97 -17.09 2.09
C LEU A 265 -14.88 -17.22 3.32
N ASP A 266 -14.50 -16.53 4.40
CA ASP A 266 -15.32 -16.28 5.59
C ASP A 266 -14.86 -14.95 6.20
N MET A 267 -15.61 -13.86 5.95
CA MET A 267 -15.22 -12.51 6.36
C MET A 267 -15.09 -12.34 7.88
N ASN A 268 -15.97 -12.99 8.66
CA ASN A 268 -15.97 -12.84 10.11
C ASN A 268 -14.72 -13.49 10.71
N ALA A 269 -14.44 -14.74 10.31
CA ALA A 269 -13.26 -15.44 10.78
C ALA A 269 -11.96 -14.85 10.20
N ALA A 270 -11.95 -14.45 8.93
CA ALA A 270 -10.76 -13.98 8.23
C ALA A 270 -10.20 -12.70 8.81
N GLU A 271 -11.02 -11.65 8.97
CA GLU A 271 -10.49 -10.33 9.31
C GLU A 271 -9.83 -10.31 10.69
N ASP A 272 -10.48 -10.94 11.68
CA ASP A 272 -9.94 -11.06 13.03
C ASP A 272 -8.68 -11.94 13.04
N ALA A 273 -8.70 -13.06 12.31
CA ALA A 273 -7.55 -13.96 12.22
C ALA A 273 -6.32 -13.25 11.63
N ILE A 274 -6.47 -12.51 10.53
CA ILE A 274 -5.35 -11.82 9.88
C ILE A 274 -4.72 -10.77 10.79
N VAL A 275 -5.54 -9.96 11.47
CA VAL A 275 -5.02 -8.98 12.44
C VAL A 275 -4.32 -9.68 13.59
N ASN A 276 -4.92 -10.74 14.17
CA ASN A 276 -4.35 -11.45 15.31
C ASN A 276 -3.05 -12.20 14.96
N LEU A 277 -2.96 -12.76 13.76
CA LEU A 277 -1.83 -13.57 13.30
C LEU A 277 -0.69 -12.75 12.69
N THR A 278 -0.91 -11.48 12.36
CA THR A 278 0.17 -10.56 11.96
C THR A 278 1.24 -10.51 13.06
N ARG A 279 2.48 -10.92 12.75
CA ARG A 279 3.57 -11.10 13.71
C ARG A 279 4.94 -11.15 13.01
N GLU A 280 6.01 -11.11 13.81
CA GLU A 280 7.34 -11.55 13.38
C GLU A 280 7.33 -13.08 13.24
N ILE A 281 7.44 -13.58 12.01
CA ILE A 281 7.35 -15.02 11.68
C ILE A 281 8.66 -15.73 11.98
N VAL A 282 9.77 -15.10 11.59
CA VAL A 282 11.15 -15.50 11.88
C VAL A 282 11.92 -14.26 12.31
N PRO A 283 13.05 -14.40 13.04
CA PRO A 283 13.84 -13.25 13.43
C PRO A 283 14.15 -12.34 12.24
N GLY A 284 13.76 -11.07 12.35
CA GLY A 284 13.98 -10.03 11.35
C GLY A 284 12.91 -9.91 10.26
N MET A 285 11.87 -10.76 10.24
CA MET A 285 10.82 -10.70 9.23
C MET A 285 9.42 -10.78 9.81
N ILE A 286 8.67 -9.69 9.64
CA ILE A 286 7.25 -9.56 9.96
C ILE A 286 6.43 -9.83 8.70
N VAL A 287 5.29 -10.52 8.85
CA VAL A 287 4.34 -10.73 7.76
C VAL A 287 3.00 -10.09 8.12
N THR A 288 2.41 -9.38 7.14
CA THR A 288 1.19 -8.60 7.32
C THR A 288 0.26 -8.71 6.10
N GLY A 289 -1.02 -8.36 6.30
CA GLY A 289 -2.04 -8.42 5.27
C GLY A 289 -2.37 -9.85 4.85
N MET A 290 -2.84 -10.02 3.62
CA MET A 290 -3.27 -11.33 3.14
C MET A 290 -2.15 -12.37 2.99
N GLU A 291 -0.88 -11.97 3.00
CA GLU A 291 0.24 -12.94 3.03
C GLU A 291 0.22 -13.77 4.33
N VAL A 292 -0.34 -13.23 5.41
CA VAL A 292 -0.62 -13.97 6.66
C VAL A 292 -1.56 -15.17 6.41
N ALA A 293 -2.55 -15.01 5.52
CA ALA A 293 -3.49 -16.08 5.22
C ALA A 293 -2.80 -17.31 4.61
N GLU A 294 -1.76 -17.08 3.82
CA GLU A 294 -1.02 -18.14 3.12
C GLU A 294 -0.19 -18.98 4.07
N ILE A 295 0.52 -18.35 5.02
CA ILE A 295 1.35 -19.06 5.99
C ILE A 295 0.54 -19.72 7.10
N ASP A 296 -0.57 -19.13 7.55
CA ASP A 296 -1.35 -19.68 8.66
C ASP A 296 -2.57 -20.50 8.20
N GLY A 297 -2.88 -20.50 6.90
CA GLY A 297 -4.04 -21.21 6.36
C GLY A 297 -5.36 -20.63 6.88
N SER A 298 -5.44 -19.30 6.94
CA SER A 298 -6.63 -18.58 7.36
C SER A 298 -7.64 -18.43 6.22
N PRO A 299 -8.94 -18.27 6.52
CA PRO A 299 -9.93 -17.88 5.53
C PRO A 299 -9.58 -16.53 4.89
N ARG A 300 -10.05 -16.30 3.65
CA ARG A 300 -9.96 -14.98 2.98
C ARG A 300 -11.20 -14.13 3.28
N MET A 301 -11.09 -12.81 3.23
CA MET A 301 -12.24 -11.91 3.43
C MET A 301 -12.88 -11.41 2.13
N GLY A 302 -12.19 -11.44 0.99
CA GLY A 302 -12.74 -10.89 -0.26
C GLY A 302 -12.83 -9.35 -0.21
N PRO A 303 -13.94 -8.72 -0.66
CA PRO A 303 -14.00 -7.28 -0.92
C PRO A 303 -14.29 -6.42 0.33
N THR A 304 -13.58 -6.65 1.44
CA THR A 304 -13.57 -5.79 2.64
C THR A 304 -12.13 -5.55 3.08
N PHE A 305 -11.82 -4.36 3.59
CA PHE A 305 -10.44 -3.86 3.70
C PHE A 305 -9.99 -3.54 5.13
N GLY A 306 -10.87 -3.67 6.12
CA GLY A 306 -10.57 -3.32 7.52
C GLY A 306 -9.37 -4.07 8.06
N ALA A 307 -9.32 -5.39 7.85
CA ALA A 307 -8.18 -6.21 8.27
C ALA A 307 -6.86 -5.78 7.67
N MET A 308 -6.82 -5.33 6.40
CA MET A 308 -5.56 -4.91 5.76
C MET A 308 -4.99 -3.66 6.43
N MET A 309 -5.86 -2.69 6.75
CA MET A 309 -5.47 -1.45 7.44
C MET A 309 -4.89 -1.77 8.83
N ILE A 310 -5.64 -2.51 9.63
CA ILE A 310 -5.28 -2.78 11.03
C ILE A 310 -4.11 -3.76 11.14
N SER A 311 -4.04 -4.76 10.25
CA SER A 311 -2.88 -5.64 10.13
C SER A 311 -1.62 -4.83 9.83
N GLY A 312 -1.67 -3.90 8.87
CA GLY A 312 -0.57 -2.99 8.57
C GLY A 312 -0.14 -2.15 9.78
N GLN A 313 -1.07 -1.52 10.49
CA GLN A 313 -0.75 -0.76 11.71
C GLN A 313 -0.12 -1.64 12.79
N LYS A 314 -0.62 -2.87 12.99
CA LYS A 314 -0.01 -3.82 13.94
C LYS A 314 1.41 -4.19 13.52
N ALA A 315 1.65 -4.43 12.23
CA ALA A 315 2.98 -4.74 11.71
C ALA A 315 3.98 -3.59 11.95
N ALA A 316 3.53 -2.34 11.81
CA ALA A 316 4.34 -1.18 12.14
C ALA A 316 4.76 -1.16 13.61
N HIS A 317 3.83 -1.41 14.54
CA HIS A 317 4.17 -1.44 15.96
C HIS A 317 5.05 -2.64 16.34
N LEU A 318 4.93 -3.77 15.66
CA LEU A 318 5.86 -4.89 15.80
C LEU A 318 7.27 -4.53 15.30
N ALA A 319 7.39 -3.81 14.19
CA ALA A 319 8.67 -3.33 13.69
C ALA A 319 9.29 -2.28 14.64
N LEU A 320 8.49 -1.35 15.17
CA LEU A 320 8.95 -0.40 16.20
C LEU A 320 9.49 -1.13 17.43
N LYS A 321 8.78 -2.16 17.91
CA LYS A 321 9.23 -3.02 19.00
C LYS A 321 10.56 -3.70 18.69
N ALA A 322 10.70 -4.30 17.51
CA ALA A 322 11.94 -4.95 17.08
C ALA A 322 13.13 -3.97 16.97
N LEU A 323 12.86 -2.70 16.69
CA LEU A 323 13.85 -1.61 16.68
C LEU A 323 14.11 -0.99 18.07
N GLY A 324 13.44 -1.45 19.12
CA GLY A 324 13.55 -0.89 20.47
C GLY A 324 12.97 0.52 20.60
N LYS A 325 11.94 0.85 19.81
CA LYS A 325 11.24 2.14 19.80
C LYS A 325 9.91 2.05 20.54
N ASN A 326 9.38 3.21 20.94
CA ASN A 326 8.05 3.33 21.53
C ASN A 326 7.00 2.75 20.57
N ASN A 327 6.13 1.87 21.09
CA ASN A 327 5.22 1.08 20.29
C ASN A 327 3.96 0.69 21.09
N ALA A 328 2.87 0.42 20.39
CA ALA A 328 1.60 0.08 21.01
C ALA A 328 1.54 -1.37 21.53
N ILE A 329 2.42 -2.27 21.05
CA ILE A 329 2.47 -3.67 21.50
C ILE A 329 2.90 -3.75 22.97
N ASP A 330 3.87 -2.93 23.36
CA ASP A 330 4.38 -2.85 24.73
C ASP A 330 3.70 -1.74 25.56
N GLY A 331 2.72 -1.02 24.98
CA GLY A 331 2.01 0.08 25.64
C GLY A 331 2.87 1.33 25.90
N THR A 332 3.98 1.50 25.19
CA THR A 332 4.96 2.57 25.45
C THR A 332 4.67 3.88 24.70
N CYS A 333 3.68 3.89 23.79
CA CYS A 333 3.30 5.09 23.05
C CYS A 333 2.82 6.26 23.94
N GLU A 334 2.20 5.99 25.09
CA GLU A 334 1.71 7.03 26.01
C GLU A 334 2.82 7.61 26.92
N LEU A 335 3.97 6.94 27.01
CA LEU A 335 5.07 7.30 27.92
C LEU A 335 6.13 8.21 27.27
N GLY A 336 5.98 8.53 25.98
CA GLY A 336 7.06 9.09 25.15
C GLY A 336 6.77 10.47 24.57
N ILE A 337 6.76 11.52 25.41
CA ILE A 337 7.30 12.80 24.95
C ILE A 337 8.81 12.61 24.91
N GLU A 338 9.35 12.13 23.78
CA GLU A 338 10.79 12.19 23.55
C GLU A 338 11.16 13.69 23.45
N THR A 339 11.59 14.27 24.57
CA THR A 339 12.24 15.58 24.57
C THR A 339 13.50 15.45 23.71
N PRO A 340 13.66 16.25 22.63
CA PRO A 340 14.89 16.26 21.88
C PRO A 340 16.01 16.72 22.80
N ASN A 341 17.02 15.87 23.03
CA ASN A 341 18.26 16.29 23.67
C ASN A 341 18.94 17.31 22.73
N LEU A 342 18.68 18.59 22.98
CA LEU A 342 19.46 19.69 22.45
C LEU A 342 20.87 19.58 23.02
N VAL A 343 21.77 18.97 22.25
CA VAL A 343 23.21 19.11 22.47
C VAL A 343 23.56 20.55 22.11
N LEU A 344 23.60 21.42 23.12
CA LEU A 344 24.16 22.75 23.00
C LEU A 344 25.67 22.61 22.72
N ALA A 345 26.08 22.88 21.49
CA ALA A 345 27.47 23.14 21.18
C ALA A 345 27.87 24.46 21.86
N SER A 346 28.59 24.37 22.98
CA SER A 346 29.22 25.54 23.60
C SER A 346 30.34 26.03 22.69
N ALA A 347 30.14 27.18 22.06
CA ALA A 347 31.22 27.94 21.45
C ALA A 347 32.07 28.53 22.57
N GLU A 348 33.28 28.00 22.78
CA GLU A 348 34.36 28.74 23.43
C GLU A 348 35.71 28.02 23.27
N THR A 349 36.50 28.46 22.29
CA THR A 349 37.96 28.51 22.42
C THR A 349 38.51 29.63 21.54
N LYS A 350 38.83 30.76 22.18
CA LYS A 350 39.78 31.74 21.66
C LYS A 350 41.17 31.13 21.81
N GLU A 351 41.81 30.74 20.72
CA GLU A 351 43.27 30.63 20.69
C GLU A 351 43.85 31.92 20.13
N ILE A 352 44.61 32.58 21.00
CA ILE A 352 45.48 33.72 20.72
C ILE A 352 46.73 33.16 20.06
N VAL A 353 47.10 33.71 18.90
CA VAL A 353 48.41 33.44 18.28
C VAL A 353 49.31 34.63 18.61
N ASP A 354 50.31 34.39 19.46
CA ASP A 354 51.44 35.31 19.67
C ASP A 354 52.66 34.80 18.88
N ALA A 355 53.31 35.77 18.22
CA ALA A 355 54.60 35.76 17.49
C ALA A 355 54.69 35.04 16.13
#